data_AF-A8X7C4-F1
#
_entry.id   AF-A8X7C4-F1
#
_cell.length_a   1.000
_cell.length_b   1.000
_cell.length_c   1.000
_cell.angle_alpha   90.00
_cell.angle_beta   90.00
_cell.angle_gamma   90.00
#
_symmetry.space_group_name_H-M   'P 1'
#
loop_
_entity.id
_entity.type
_entity.pdbx_description
1 polymer ?
#
loop_
_entity_poly.entity_id
_entity_poly.type
_entity_poly.pdbx_seq_one_letter_code
_entity_poly.pdbx_strand_id
1 'polypeptide(L)'
;LPSEVETVIIFITVGLYMINEFQTVLIAANRFIAMFLPLLYHNLFSNKITMIFLGALYLERGYASVSKVFTVFAADCVLIWESSVLCPLSNDPSCWENFSSSSDGFIFICVTLAVFGVTILLNLMTFAKILRFYLSHNVDSESTFSVKNNIKLFVQTVLQDSLFFVDVLFTFKLSSLSTHRAWLFISTVFVWETIHMLDGLIMLMFSDRVSTLRA
;
A
#
# COMPACT_ATOMS: atom_id res chain seq x y z
N LEU A 1 -15.59 -8.28 22.84
CA LEU A 1 -14.40 -9.14 22.63
C LEU A 1 -13.48 -8.91 23.82
N PRO A 2 -12.71 -9.90 24.33
CA PRO A 2 -11.69 -9.60 25.34
C PRO A 2 -10.68 -8.58 24.80
N SER A 3 -10.27 -7.60 25.62
CA SER A 3 -9.41 -6.48 25.23
C SER A 3 -8.04 -6.92 24.71
N GLU A 4 -7.54 -8.03 25.22
CA GLU A 4 -6.27 -8.64 24.81
C GLU A 4 -6.40 -9.23 23.41
N VAL A 5 -7.52 -9.91 23.13
CA VAL A 5 -7.81 -10.48 21.81
C VAL A 5 -7.98 -9.36 20.79
N GLU A 6 -8.67 -8.27 21.17
CA GLU A 6 -8.83 -7.08 20.32
C GLU A 6 -7.49 -6.43 19.97
N THR A 7 -6.61 -6.26 20.96
CA THR A 7 -5.25 -5.73 20.77
C THR A 7 -4.47 -6.56 19.74
N VAL A 8 -4.49 -7.89 19.87
CA VAL A 8 -3.80 -8.79 18.94
C VAL A 8 -4.36 -8.65 17.51
N ILE A 9 -5.69 -8.60 17.37
CA ILE A 9 -6.33 -8.43 16.06
C ILE A 9 -5.90 -7.11 15.41
N ILE A 10 -5.87 -6.00 16.17
CA ILE A 10 -5.45 -4.70 15.67
C ILE A 10 -4.01 -4.76 15.12
N PHE A 11 -3.06 -5.29 15.90
CA PHE A 11 -1.67 -5.36 15.45
C PHE A 11 -1.45 -6.29 14.25
N ILE A 12 -2.16 -7.42 14.19
CA ILE A 12 -2.10 -8.34 13.04
C ILE A 12 -2.66 -7.64 11.80
N THR A 13 -3.82 -6.99 11.93
CA THR A 13 -4.50 -6.33 10.80
C THR A 13 -3.65 -5.19 10.25
N VAL A 14 -3.12 -4.32 11.13
CA VAL A 14 -2.22 -3.22 10.73
C VAL A 14 -0.94 -3.77 10.11
N GLY A 15 -0.37 -4.85 10.67
CA GLY A 15 0.83 -5.48 10.12
C GLY A 15 0.62 -6.03 8.70
N LEU A 16 -0.49 -6.73 8.46
CA LEU A 16 -0.85 -7.26 7.15
C LEU A 16 -1.13 -6.15 6.14
N TYR A 17 -1.85 -5.10 6.55
CA TYR A 17 -2.07 -3.91 5.73
C TYR A 17 -0.73 -3.33 5.29
N MET A 18 0.17 -3.02 6.23
CA MET A 18 1.47 -2.43 5.93
C MET A 18 2.31 -3.30 4.97
N ILE A 19 2.28 -4.63 5.11
CA ILE A 19 2.99 -5.53 4.19
C ILE A 19 2.47 -5.40 2.77
N ASN A 20 1.15 -5.39 2.58
CA ASN A 20 0.54 -5.21 1.26
C ASN A 20 1.01 -3.89 0.63
N GLU A 21 1.12 -2.83 1.43
CA GLU A 21 1.57 -1.54 0.94
C GLU A 21 3.05 -1.47 0.60
N PHE A 22 3.91 -2.15 1.34
CA PHE A 22 5.31 -2.26 0.92
C PHE A 22 5.47 -3.07 -0.37
N GLN A 23 4.57 -4.02 -0.65
CA GLN A 23 4.61 -4.78 -1.90
C GLN A 23 4.31 -3.89 -3.11
N THR A 24 3.38 -2.93 -3.02
CA THR A 24 3.09 -2.00 -4.13
C THR A 24 4.33 -1.16 -4.48
N VAL A 25 5.06 -0.68 -3.47
CA VAL A 25 6.34 0.03 -3.65
C VAL A 25 7.37 -0.85 -4.36
N LEU A 26 7.53 -2.11 -3.92
CA LEU A 26 8.46 -3.07 -4.54
C LEU A 26 8.09 -3.37 -5.99
N ILE A 27 6.80 -3.49 -6.31
CA ILE A 27 6.30 -3.71 -7.67
C ILE A 27 6.63 -2.51 -8.57
N ALA A 28 6.38 -1.29 -8.11
CA ALA A 28 6.69 -0.08 -8.86
C ALA A 28 8.21 0.05 -9.13
N ALA A 29 9.05 -0.21 -8.11
CA ALA A 29 10.49 -0.21 -8.25
C ALA A 29 10.97 -1.27 -9.25
N ASN A 30 10.44 -2.49 -9.15
CA ASN A 30 10.75 -3.59 -10.07
C ASN A 30 10.45 -3.22 -11.53
N ARG A 31 9.27 -2.63 -11.79
CA ARG A 31 8.86 -2.18 -13.13
C ARG A 31 9.74 -1.07 -13.68
N PHE A 32 10.07 -0.09 -12.83
CA PHE A 32 10.96 0.99 -13.21
C PHE A 32 12.34 0.44 -13.61
N ILE A 33 12.93 -0.44 -12.81
CA ILE A 33 14.24 -1.03 -13.10
C ILE A 33 14.18 -1.88 -14.37
N ALA A 34 13.13 -2.68 -14.57
CA ALA A 34 12.94 -3.47 -15.79
C ALA A 34 12.93 -2.59 -17.06
N MET A 35 12.26 -1.43 -17.00
CA MET A 35 12.09 -0.55 -18.15
C MET A 35 13.27 0.41 -18.38
N PHE A 36 13.95 0.87 -17.33
CA PHE A 36 15.03 1.86 -17.44
C PHE A 36 16.43 1.23 -17.42
N LEU A 37 16.60 0.09 -16.76
CA LEU A 37 17.89 -0.58 -16.55
C LEU A 37 17.82 -2.09 -16.92
N PRO A 38 17.42 -2.45 -18.16
CA PRO A 38 17.17 -3.84 -18.54
C PRO A 38 18.42 -4.73 -18.43
N LEU A 39 19.62 -4.17 -18.64
CA LEU A 39 20.89 -4.91 -18.52
C LEU A 39 21.22 -5.32 -17.08
N LEU A 40 20.78 -4.52 -16.09
CA LEU A 40 20.96 -4.84 -14.66
C LEU A 40 19.82 -5.72 -14.14
N TYR A 41 18.62 -5.62 -14.74
CA TYR A 41 17.43 -6.34 -14.29
C TYR A 41 17.62 -7.87 -14.26
N HIS A 42 18.20 -8.45 -15.31
CA HIS A 42 18.42 -9.90 -15.40
C HIS A 42 19.31 -10.46 -14.28
N ASN A 43 20.22 -9.63 -13.72
CA ASN A 43 21.12 -10.04 -12.65
C ASN A 43 20.56 -9.73 -11.25
N LEU A 44 19.71 -8.70 -11.12
CA LEU A 44 19.19 -8.22 -9.84
C LEU A 44 17.83 -8.84 -9.46
N PHE A 45 16.95 -9.11 -10.43
CA PHE A 45 15.56 -9.50 -10.18
C PHE A 45 15.27 -10.88 -10.77
N SER A 46 15.61 -11.92 -10.01
CA SER A 46 15.19 -13.30 -10.28
C SER A 46 14.12 -13.74 -9.29
N ASN A 47 13.31 -14.75 -9.65
CA ASN A 47 12.23 -15.24 -8.78
C ASN A 47 12.75 -15.68 -7.39
N LYS A 48 13.97 -16.23 -7.32
CA LYS A 48 14.62 -16.60 -6.06
C LYS A 48 14.91 -15.37 -5.18
N ILE A 49 15.44 -14.31 -5.79
CA ILE A 49 15.76 -13.06 -5.08
C ILE A 49 14.47 -12.39 -4.61
N THR A 50 13.42 -12.34 -5.45
CA THR A 50 12.11 -11.81 -5.07
C THR A 50 11.54 -12.56 -3.85
N MET A 51 11.60 -13.90 -3.85
CA MET A 51 11.13 -14.70 -2.70
C MET A 51 11.93 -14.42 -1.42
N ILE A 52 13.24 -14.18 -1.52
CA ILE A 52 14.07 -13.81 -0.37
C ILE A 52 13.65 -12.44 0.16
N PHE A 53 13.46 -11.43 -0.70
CA PHE A 53 13.02 -10.10 -0.29
C PHE A 53 11.64 -10.12 0.36
N LEU A 54 10.68 -10.84 -0.24
CA LEU A 54 9.35 -11.00 0.33
C LEU A 54 9.43 -11.72 1.68
N GLY A 55 10.17 -12.83 1.76
CA GLY A 55 10.36 -13.54 3.03
C GLY A 55 10.96 -12.65 4.13
N ALA A 56 11.99 -11.87 3.80
CA ALA A 56 12.59 -10.91 4.73
C ALA A 56 11.60 -9.83 5.18
N LEU A 57 10.79 -9.29 4.26
CA LEU A 57 9.75 -8.30 4.58
C LEU A 57 8.69 -8.87 5.52
N TYR A 58 8.16 -10.06 5.23
CA TYR A 58 7.18 -10.71 6.10
C TYR A 58 7.76 -11.06 7.47
N LEU A 59 9.00 -11.53 7.54
CA LEU A 59 9.68 -11.87 8.79
C LEU A 59 9.92 -10.63 9.66
N GLU A 60 10.46 -9.56 9.08
CA GLU A 60 10.74 -8.33 9.82
C GLU A 60 9.45 -7.67 10.31
N ARG A 61 8.40 -7.64 9.49
CA ARG A 61 7.09 -7.12 9.90
C ARG A 61 6.42 -7.99 10.95
N GLY A 62 6.48 -9.32 10.79
CA GLY A 62 5.97 -10.26 11.78
C GLY A 62 6.67 -10.09 13.14
N TYR A 63 8.00 -9.96 13.12
CA TYR A 63 8.79 -9.67 14.32
C TYR A 63 8.39 -8.32 14.96
N ALA A 64 8.24 -7.26 14.17
CA ALA A 64 7.82 -5.95 14.64
C ALA A 64 6.43 -6.00 15.30
N SER A 65 5.45 -6.65 14.66
CA SER A 65 4.10 -6.82 15.22
C SER A 65 4.12 -7.62 16.53
N VAL A 66 4.83 -8.74 16.59
CA VAL A 66 4.93 -9.57 17.82
C VAL A 66 5.64 -8.81 18.93
N SER A 67 6.73 -8.11 18.62
CA SER A 67 7.46 -7.30 19.60
C SER A 67 6.58 -6.19 20.16
N LYS A 68 5.79 -5.50 19.32
CA LYS A 68 4.86 -4.46 19.78
C LYS A 68 3.74 -5.01 20.66
N VAL A 69 3.15 -6.15 20.29
CA VAL A 69 2.14 -6.84 21.14
C VAL A 69 2.75 -7.22 22.49
N PHE A 70 3.95 -7.80 22.49
CA PHE A 70 4.64 -8.19 23.72
C PHE A 70 4.92 -6.98 24.62
N THR A 71 5.42 -5.88 24.05
CA THR A 71 5.68 -4.64 24.80
C THR A 71 4.39 -4.05 25.40
N VAL A 72 3.27 -4.10 24.66
CA VAL A 72 1.96 -3.63 25.16
C VAL A 72 1.52 -4.46 26.37
N PHE A 73 1.57 -5.78 26.27
CA PHE A 73 1.15 -6.65 27.37
C PHE A 73 2.13 -6.65 28.54
N ALA A 74 3.43 -6.50 28.31
CA ALA A 74 4.42 -6.38 29.38
C ALA A 74 4.26 -5.10 30.21
N ALA A 75 3.57 -4.09 29.67
CA ALA A 75 3.24 -2.83 30.33
C ALA A 75 1.81 -2.82 30.92
N ASP A 76 1.12 -3.97 30.96
CA ASP A 76 -0.30 -4.08 31.37
C ASP A 76 -1.26 -3.16 30.57
N CYS A 77 -0.89 -2.86 29.32
CA CYS A 77 -1.65 -2.02 28.42
C CYS A 77 -2.50 -2.86 27.45
N VAL A 78 -3.61 -2.29 26.98
CA VAL A 78 -4.42 -2.86 25.88
C VAL A 78 -4.85 -1.76 24.92
N LEU A 79 -5.02 -2.12 23.65
CA LEU A 79 -5.58 -1.28 22.60
C LEU A 79 -7.00 -1.73 22.28
N ILE A 80 -7.93 -0.78 22.33
CA ILE A 80 -9.36 -0.99 22.10
C ILE A 80 -9.82 -0.01 21.02
N TRP A 81 -10.70 -0.47 20.15
CA TRP A 81 -11.28 0.37 19.11
C TRP A 81 -12.26 1.39 19.70
N GLU A 82 -11.94 2.68 19.56
CA GLU A 82 -12.81 3.76 20.03
C GLU A 82 -13.71 4.28 18.90
N SER A 83 -15.02 4.12 19.07
CA SER A 83 -16.02 4.47 18.05
C SER A 83 -16.26 5.98 17.88
N SER A 84 -15.87 6.77 18.87
CA SER A 84 -16.02 8.23 18.85
C SER A 84 -14.97 8.90 17.95
N VAL A 85 -13.76 8.35 17.90
CA VAL A 85 -12.63 8.83 17.06
C VAL A 85 -12.28 7.91 15.89
N LEU A 86 -12.91 6.73 15.78
CA LEU A 86 -12.70 5.75 14.71
C LEU A 86 -11.24 5.30 14.58
N CYS A 87 -10.60 5.04 15.72
CA CYS A 87 -9.20 4.67 15.82
C CYS A 87 -8.95 3.83 17.09
N PRO A 88 -7.94 2.94 17.12
CA PRO A 88 -7.51 2.30 18.35
C PRO A 88 -7.00 3.32 19.37
N LEU A 89 -7.47 3.22 20.61
CA LEU A 89 -6.96 3.97 21.76
C LEU A 89 -6.45 2.99 22.82
N SER A 90 -5.43 3.41 23.58
CA SER A 90 -5.00 2.67 24.76
C SER A 90 -6.00 2.87 25.91
N ASN A 91 -6.11 1.87 26.78
CA ASN A 91 -6.85 1.96 28.03
C ASN A 91 -6.30 3.02 29.00
N ASP A 92 -4.98 3.25 28.97
CA ASP A 92 -4.29 4.25 29.78
C ASP A 92 -3.51 5.22 28.87
N PRO A 93 -3.65 6.55 29.04
CA PRO A 93 -2.89 7.54 28.28
C PRO A 93 -1.36 7.40 28.42
N SER A 94 -0.86 6.94 29.57
CA SER A 94 0.57 6.73 29.82
C SER A 94 1.16 5.59 28.98
N CYS A 95 0.33 4.63 28.54
CA CYS A 95 0.73 3.60 27.59
C CYS A 95 1.09 4.20 26.22
N TRP A 96 0.46 5.32 25.85
CA TRP A 96 0.69 5.99 24.57
C TRP A 96 2.00 6.78 24.55
N GLU A 97 2.41 7.41 25.65
CA GLU A 97 3.68 8.16 25.72
C GLU A 97 4.93 7.29 25.49
N ASN A 98 4.88 6.01 25.88
CA ASN A 98 5.94 5.03 25.60
C ASN A 98 5.88 4.47 24.17
N PHE A 99 4.77 4.68 23.46
CA PHE A 99 4.51 4.16 22.12
C PHE A 99 4.67 5.21 21.03
N SER A 100 4.37 6.48 21.36
CA SER A 100 4.45 7.66 20.53
C SER A 100 5.52 8.61 21.07
N SER A 101 6.79 8.27 20.94
CA SER A 101 7.83 9.30 20.91
C SER A 101 7.39 10.32 19.85
N SER A 102 7.03 11.52 20.29
CA SER A 102 6.37 12.58 19.51
C SER A 102 7.17 13.08 18.31
N SER A 103 8.42 12.63 18.15
CA SER A 103 9.24 12.82 16.95
C SER A 103 8.97 11.78 15.85
N ASP A 104 8.59 10.56 16.23
CA ASP A 104 8.40 9.45 15.29
C ASP A 104 7.09 9.58 14.51
N GLY A 105 6.01 10.11 15.09
CA GLY A 105 4.72 10.22 14.39
C GLY A 105 4.78 11.12 13.15
N PHE A 106 5.35 12.32 13.28
CA PHE A 106 5.48 13.25 12.15
C PHE A 106 6.49 12.75 11.12
N ILE A 107 7.66 12.27 11.57
CA ILE A 107 8.68 11.73 10.66
C ILE A 107 8.14 10.50 9.93
N PHE A 108 7.43 9.61 10.62
CA PHE A 108 6.78 8.44 10.04
C PHE A 108 5.77 8.84 8.96
N ILE A 109 4.89 9.81 9.24
CA ILE A 109 3.93 10.32 8.25
C ILE A 109 4.65 10.91 7.04
N CYS A 110 5.68 11.74 7.27
CA CYS A 110 6.47 12.34 6.19
C CYS A 110 7.19 11.29 5.34
N VAL A 111 7.82 10.29 5.98
CA VAL A 111 8.50 9.19 5.28
C VAL A 111 7.49 8.36 4.50
N THR A 112 6.34 8.05 5.07
CA THR A 112 5.27 7.30 4.40
C THR A 112 4.79 8.04 3.15
N LEU A 113 4.44 9.32 3.29
CA LEU A 113 4.02 10.15 2.15
C LEU A 113 5.13 10.30 1.10
N ALA A 114 6.39 10.43 1.52
CA ALA A 114 7.53 10.51 0.60
C ALA A 114 7.73 9.21 -0.18
N VAL A 115 7.68 8.05 0.49
CA VAL A 115 7.83 6.74 -0.14
C VAL A 115 6.72 6.51 -1.17
N PHE A 116 5.45 6.75 -0.82
CA PHE A 116 4.35 6.58 -1.78
C PHE A 116 4.33 7.65 -2.88
N GLY A 117 4.77 8.87 -2.58
CA GLY A 117 4.99 9.91 -3.60
C GLY A 117 6.06 9.49 -4.62
N VAL A 118 7.16 8.89 -4.15
CA VAL A 118 8.19 8.31 -5.04
C VAL A 118 7.61 7.15 -5.86
N THR A 119 6.79 6.28 -5.27
CA THR A 119 6.11 5.19 -5.99
C THR A 119 5.27 5.72 -7.16
N ILE A 120 4.46 6.75 -6.95
CA ILE A 120 3.70 7.41 -8.03
C ILE A 120 4.66 7.94 -9.11
N LEU A 121 5.73 8.63 -8.71
CA LEU A 121 6.68 9.19 -9.65
C LEU A 121 7.35 8.10 -10.51
N LEU A 122 7.75 6.99 -9.91
CA LEU A 122 8.31 5.82 -10.61
C LEU A 122 7.31 5.25 -11.62
N ASN A 123 6.04 5.12 -11.23
CA ASN A 123 4.98 4.65 -12.10
C ASN A 123 4.69 5.61 -13.26
N LEU A 124 4.64 6.92 -13.01
CA LEU A 124 4.46 7.94 -14.05
C LEU A 124 5.64 7.98 -15.03
N MET A 125 6.87 7.88 -14.53
CA MET A 125 8.06 7.81 -15.40
C MET A 125 8.03 6.57 -16.29
N THR A 126 7.67 5.43 -15.70
CA THR A 126 7.53 4.16 -16.44
C THR A 126 6.42 4.25 -17.48
N PHE A 127 5.27 4.83 -17.13
CA PHE A 127 4.17 5.12 -18.06
C PHE A 127 4.62 6.01 -19.23
N ALA A 128 5.25 7.13 -18.93
CA ALA A 128 5.70 8.10 -19.93
C ALA A 128 6.70 7.48 -20.91
N LYS A 129 7.63 6.64 -20.42
CA LYS A 129 8.58 5.92 -21.27
C LYS A 129 7.89 4.92 -22.20
N ILE A 130 6.97 4.13 -21.66
CA ILE A 130 6.18 3.15 -22.42
C ILE A 130 5.38 3.88 -23.50
N LEU A 131 4.64 4.93 -23.14
CA LEU A 131 3.83 5.71 -24.07
C LEU A 131 4.69 6.35 -25.18
N ARG A 132 5.85 6.92 -24.82
CA ARG A 132 6.78 7.51 -25.81
C ARG A 132 7.33 6.46 -26.77
N PHE A 133 7.69 5.27 -26.28
CA PHE A 133 8.16 4.17 -27.12
C PHE A 133 7.10 3.80 -28.17
N TYR A 134 5.84 3.72 -27.75
CA TYR A 134 4.73 3.37 -28.64
C TYR A 134 4.32 4.46 -29.61
N LEU A 135 4.30 5.73 -29.18
CA LEU A 135 3.99 6.85 -30.08
C LEU A 135 5.09 7.08 -31.12
N SER A 136 6.34 6.69 -30.82
CA SER A 136 7.49 6.92 -31.69
C SER A 136 7.78 5.79 -32.68
N HIS A 137 7.25 4.58 -32.48
CA HIS A 137 7.46 3.45 -33.38
C HIS A 137 6.18 3.14 -34.15
N ASN A 138 6.28 2.94 -35.46
CA ASN A 138 5.19 2.36 -36.25
C ASN A 138 5.07 0.88 -35.89
N VAL A 139 4.21 0.58 -34.92
CA VAL A 139 3.99 -0.78 -34.39
C VAL A 139 3.18 -1.60 -35.41
N ASP A 140 3.72 -2.73 -35.89
CA ASP A 140 3.04 -3.64 -36.82
C ASP A 140 1.72 -4.17 -36.23
N SER A 141 0.74 -4.49 -37.09
CA SER A 141 -0.64 -4.83 -36.70
C SER A 141 -0.76 -6.04 -35.73
N GLU A 142 0.09 -7.07 -35.87
CA GLU A 142 0.14 -8.22 -34.95
C GLU A 142 0.76 -7.86 -33.60
N SER A 143 1.82 -7.04 -33.59
CA SER A 143 2.44 -6.55 -32.36
C SER A 143 1.54 -5.55 -31.62
N THR A 144 0.61 -4.90 -32.32
CA THR A 144 -0.31 -3.91 -31.77
C THR A 144 -1.25 -4.50 -30.72
N PHE A 145 -1.70 -5.76 -30.87
CA PHE A 145 -2.62 -6.39 -29.91
C PHE A 145 -1.94 -6.70 -28.57
N SER A 146 -0.76 -7.33 -28.59
CA SER A 146 0.01 -7.62 -27.38
C SER A 146 0.45 -6.32 -26.68
N VAL A 147 0.80 -5.30 -27.47
CA VAL A 147 1.14 -3.96 -26.99
C VAL A 147 -0.04 -3.27 -26.31
N LYS A 148 -1.23 -3.28 -26.92
CA LYS A 148 -2.43 -2.71 -26.31
C LYS A 148 -2.76 -3.40 -24.98
N ASN A 149 -2.56 -4.72 -24.91
CA ASN A 149 -2.80 -5.44 -23.68
C ASN A 149 -1.79 -5.09 -22.58
N ASN A 150 -0.51 -4.94 -22.93
CA ASN A 150 0.52 -4.50 -22.00
C ASN A 150 0.25 -3.07 -21.49
N ILE A 151 -0.20 -2.15 -22.36
CA ILE A 151 -0.62 -0.80 -21.96
C ILE A 151 -1.82 -0.86 -21.01
N LYS A 152 -2.83 -1.69 -21.32
CA LYS A 152 -4.02 -1.89 -20.50
C LYS A 152 -3.64 -2.35 -19.09
N LEU A 153 -2.86 -3.43 -18.97
CA LEU A 153 -2.36 -3.94 -17.69
C LEU A 153 -1.50 -2.91 -16.94
N PHE A 154 -0.78 -2.06 -17.67
CA PHE A 154 0.01 -1.01 -17.06
C PHE A 154 -0.85 0.15 -16.52
N VAL A 155 -1.86 0.59 -17.29
CA VAL A 155 -2.85 1.59 -16.85
C VAL A 155 -3.60 1.10 -15.63
N GLN A 156 -3.98 -0.18 -15.60
CA GLN A 156 -4.56 -0.81 -14.42
C GLN A 156 -3.73 -0.51 -13.18
N THR A 157 -2.43 -0.83 -13.21
CA THR A 157 -1.58 -0.62 -12.03
C THR A 157 -1.37 0.85 -11.67
N VAL A 158 -1.22 1.74 -12.65
CA VAL A 158 -1.10 3.18 -12.35
C VAL A 158 -2.34 3.69 -11.61
N LEU A 159 -3.53 3.24 -12.01
CA LEU A 159 -4.77 3.58 -11.31
C LEU A 159 -4.82 2.99 -9.90
N GLN A 160 -4.48 1.72 -9.73
CA GLN A 160 -4.45 1.05 -8.42
C GLN A 160 -3.48 1.73 -7.44
N ASP A 161 -2.24 1.99 -7.89
CA ASP A 161 -1.22 2.64 -7.05
C ASP A 161 -1.58 4.09 -6.71
N SER A 162 -2.31 4.78 -7.60
CA SER A 162 -2.80 6.13 -7.34
C SER A 162 -3.91 6.15 -6.29
N LEU A 163 -4.84 5.18 -6.33
CA LEU A 163 -5.88 5.04 -5.31
C LEU A 163 -5.24 4.83 -3.94
N PHE A 164 -4.20 4.01 -3.86
CA PHE A 164 -3.51 3.78 -2.60
C PHE A 164 -2.90 5.05 -1.99
N PHE A 165 -2.26 5.90 -2.82
CA PHE A 165 -1.75 7.17 -2.32
C PHE A 165 -2.85 8.10 -1.77
N VAL A 166 -4.04 8.07 -2.40
CA VAL A 166 -5.20 8.81 -1.89
C VAL A 166 -5.58 8.29 -0.50
N ASP A 167 -5.60 6.97 -0.28
CA ASP A 167 -5.89 6.37 1.04
C ASP A 167 -4.95 6.90 2.12
N VAL A 168 -3.63 6.82 1.88
CA VAL A 168 -2.60 7.31 2.82
C VAL A 168 -2.73 8.80 3.09
N LEU A 169 -2.98 9.59 2.04
CA LEU A 169 -3.14 11.04 2.17
C LEU A 169 -4.36 11.39 3.02
N PHE A 170 -5.49 10.71 2.78
CA PHE A 170 -6.71 10.92 3.56
C PHE A 170 -6.55 10.47 5.01
N THR A 171 -5.98 9.29 5.22
CA THR A 171 -5.81 8.69 6.54
C THR A 171 -4.83 9.47 7.43
N PHE A 172 -3.67 9.87 6.91
CA PHE A 172 -2.61 10.46 7.74
C PHE A 172 -2.54 12.00 7.72
N LYS A 173 -3.08 12.66 6.69
CA LYS A 173 -2.97 14.12 6.57
C LYS A 173 -4.30 14.84 6.50
N LEU A 174 -5.24 14.38 5.67
CA LEU A 174 -6.51 15.09 5.52
C LEU A 174 -7.44 14.83 6.71
N SER A 175 -7.36 13.67 7.35
CA SER A 175 -8.10 13.36 8.58
C SER A 175 -7.87 14.40 9.68
N SER A 176 -6.66 14.99 9.76
CA SER A 176 -6.33 16.01 10.76
C SER A 176 -6.88 17.41 10.45
N LEU A 177 -7.53 17.63 9.31
CA LEU A 177 -8.09 18.94 8.93
C LEU A 177 -9.34 19.31 9.74
N SER A 178 -10.03 18.32 10.31
CA SER A 178 -11.19 18.55 11.15
C SER A 178 -11.36 17.41 12.15
N THR A 179 -11.68 17.76 13.38
CA THR A 179 -12.03 16.79 14.44
C THR A 179 -13.51 16.40 14.41
N HIS A 180 -14.28 16.93 13.46
CA HIS A 180 -15.70 16.63 13.34
C HIS A 180 -15.89 15.15 12.98
N ARG A 181 -16.75 14.44 13.72
CA ARG A 181 -16.96 12.99 13.55
C ARG A 181 -17.26 12.56 12.11
N ALA A 182 -18.08 13.33 11.40
CA ALA A 182 -18.38 13.06 10.00
C ALA A 182 -17.13 13.14 9.09
N TRP A 183 -16.21 14.06 9.37
CA TRP A 183 -14.97 14.19 8.62
C TRP A 183 -14.00 13.04 8.90
N LEU A 184 -13.89 12.63 10.16
CA LEU A 184 -13.12 11.45 10.54
C LEU A 184 -13.65 10.20 9.82
N PHE A 185 -14.98 9.98 9.85
CA PHE A 185 -15.61 8.89 9.13
C PHE A 185 -15.33 8.91 7.62
N ILE A 186 -15.46 10.08 6.99
CA ILE A 186 -15.17 10.23 5.56
C ILE A 186 -13.70 9.87 5.27
N SER A 187 -12.78 10.41 6.07
CA SER A 187 -11.35 10.32 5.80
C SER A 187 -10.74 8.96 6.12
N THR A 188 -11.21 8.27 7.16
CA THR A 188 -10.58 7.02 7.64
C THR A 188 -11.37 5.76 7.29
N VAL A 189 -12.68 5.85 7.05
CA VAL A 189 -13.53 4.69 6.77
C VAL A 189 -14.06 4.72 5.34
N PHE A 190 -14.78 5.78 4.97
CA PHE A 190 -15.47 5.83 3.68
C PHE A 190 -14.50 5.81 2.49
N VAL A 191 -13.44 6.63 2.56
CA VAL A 191 -12.41 6.68 1.50
C VAL A 191 -11.67 5.34 1.41
N TRP A 192 -11.28 4.76 2.55
CA TRP A 192 -10.59 3.47 2.61
C TRP A 192 -11.42 2.35 1.95
N GLU A 193 -12.67 2.16 2.38
CA GLU A 193 -13.57 1.13 1.80
C GLU A 193 -13.82 1.36 0.30
N THR A 194 -14.01 2.61 -0.11
CA THR A 194 -14.25 2.96 -1.51
C THR A 194 -13.02 2.64 -2.37
N ILE A 195 -11.82 2.92 -1.86
CA ILE A 195 -10.56 2.63 -2.57
C ILE A 195 -10.36 1.13 -2.75
N HIS A 196 -10.57 0.31 -1.71
CA HIS A 196 -10.47 -1.15 -1.82
C HIS A 196 -11.52 -1.73 -2.78
N MET A 197 -12.74 -1.19 -2.78
CA MET A 197 -13.76 -1.55 -3.76
C MET A 197 -13.33 -1.18 -5.19
N LEU A 198 -12.81 0.03 -5.40
CA LEU A 198 -12.35 0.50 -6.71
C LEU A 198 -11.14 -0.29 -7.21
N ASP A 199 -10.22 -0.66 -6.32
CA ASP A 199 -9.07 -1.50 -6.66
C ASP A 199 -9.51 -2.85 -7.25
N GLY A 200 -10.43 -3.54 -6.54
CA GLY A 200 -11.03 -4.78 -7.03
C GLY A 200 -11.79 -4.61 -8.35
N LEU A 201 -12.53 -3.50 -8.50
CA LEU A 201 -13.24 -3.18 -9.74
C LEU A 201 -12.27 -2.94 -10.91
N ILE A 202 -11.19 -2.19 -10.69
CA ILE A 202 -10.15 -1.94 -11.70
C ILE A 202 -9.51 -3.27 -12.11
N MET A 203 -9.19 -4.15 -11.18
CA MET A 203 -8.66 -5.48 -11.51
C MET A 203 -9.63 -6.27 -12.41
N LEU A 204 -10.94 -6.26 -12.11
CA LEU A 204 -11.95 -6.95 -12.91
C LEU A 204 -12.13 -6.36 -14.31
N MET A 205 -12.15 -5.03 -14.44
CA MET A 205 -12.30 -4.34 -15.72
C MET A 205 -11.10 -4.58 -16.66
N PHE A 206 -9.90 -4.69 -16.08
CA PHE A 206 -8.67 -4.80 -16.84
C PHE A 206 -8.17 -6.26 -17.01
N SER A 207 -8.75 -7.23 -16.30
CA SER A 207 -8.44 -8.66 -16.45
C SER A 207 -9.05 -9.27 -17.72
N ASP A 208 -8.22 -9.91 -18.55
CA ASP A 208 -8.68 -10.65 -19.73
C ASP A 208 -9.33 -12.00 -19.37
N ARG A 209 -9.09 -12.52 -18.15
CA ARG A 209 -9.65 -13.82 -17.70
C ARG A 209 -11.16 -13.79 -17.46
N VAL A 210 -11.73 -12.64 -17.13
CA VAL A 210 -13.20 -12.52 -16.98
C VAL A 210 -13.88 -12.51 -18.37
N SER A 211 -13.18 -12.06 -19.42
CA SER A 211 -13.64 -12.21 -20.80
C SER A 211 -13.70 -13.67 -21.24
N THR A 212 -12.83 -14.56 -20.73
CA THR A 212 -12.89 -16.00 -21.04
C THR A 212 -14.02 -16.76 -20.32
N LEU A 213 -14.61 -16.19 -19.26
CA LEU A 213 -15.84 -16.72 -18.65
C LEU A 213 -17.12 -16.26 -19.39
N ARG A 214 -16.96 -15.43 -20.42
CA ARG A 214 -18.01 -15.00 -21.36
C ARG A 214 -17.94 -15.73 -22.71
N ALA A 215 -17.14 -16.79 -22.81
CA ALA A 215 -17.04 -17.67 -23.98
C ALA A 215 -17.82 -18.98 -23.76
#